data_AF-A0A8T0RZ64-F1
#
_entry.id   AF-A0A8T0RZ64-F1
#
_cell.length_a   1.000
_cell.length_b   1.000
_cell.length_c   1.000
_cell.angle_alpha   90.00
_cell.angle_beta   90.00
_cell.angle_gamma   90.00
#
_symmetry.space_group_name_H-M   'P 1'
#
loop_
_entity.id
_entity.type
_entity.pdbx_description
1 polymer ?
#
loop_
_entity_poly.entity_id
_entity_poly.type
_entity_poly.pdbx_seq_one_letter_code
_entity_poly.pdbx_strand_id
1 'polypeptide(L)'
;MSSLNSLFNRSTFGTKCKTCLNLVISRIKLLRNRRELQLINMRKEMVQYLQTGQESIARIRVEHIIREQNILAAYEIVELFCEFVLARVPIVEVQKECPLELREAIASIIFASGRCSDLPELMHLRNLFTTKYGKEFVAAAMELRPDSGVNRTIIEKLSVKAPSGESKLKVLKAIAQEYNVEWDSSNTEAEFNKKYEDLLDGSGSSVHQVQPPIENSPVASASRDKPPALKPPARDVEKHQVLESPSSPAGGSIAYVASKTIVATQEHHSPAEERSCTNPSSSDVLEKARAAIAAATRASAAARAAAELAKVKITSQ
;
A
#
# COMPACT_ATOMS: atom_id res chain seq x y z
N MET A 1 -34.82 1.69 33.35
CA MET A 1 -34.70 2.81 32.39
C MET A 1 -33.86 2.36 31.20
N SER A 2 -34.45 1.62 30.25
CA SER A 2 -33.66 0.78 29.33
C SER A 2 -33.82 1.13 27.85
N SER A 3 -34.95 1.71 27.45
CA SER A 3 -35.28 2.00 26.04
C SER A 3 -34.44 3.15 25.44
N LEU A 4 -34.14 4.19 26.22
CA LEU A 4 -33.37 5.35 25.74
C LEU A 4 -31.90 4.97 25.42
N ASN A 5 -31.28 4.11 26.22
CA ASN A 5 -29.91 3.63 25.96
C ASN A 5 -29.81 2.77 24.69
N SER A 6 -30.93 2.21 24.20
CA SER A 6 -30.98 1.55 22.89
C SER A 6 -30.96 2.55 21.73
N LEU A 7 -31.61 3.71 21.89
CA LEU A 7 -31.69 4.76 20.87
C LEU A 7 -30.36 5.52 20.72
N PHE A 8 -29.68 5.83 21.82
CA PHE A 8 -28.39 6.54 21.76
C PHE A 8 -27.20 5.66 21.32
N ASN A 9 -27.27 4.34 21.50
CA ASN A 9 -26.15 3.43 21.23
C ASN A 9 -26.25 2.66 19.90
N ARG A 10 -27.33 2.86 19.12
CA ARG A 10 -27.51 2.28 17.78
C ARG A 10 -27.30 3.33 16.69
N SER A 11 -26.05 3.80 16.54
CA SER A 11 -25.67 4.63 15.38
C SER A 11 -26.04 3.93 14.07
N THR A 12 -26.79 4.62 13.22
CA THR A 12 -27.40 4.04 12.01
C THR A 12 -26.34 3.67 10.98
N PHE A 13 -26.75 2.90 9.97
CA PHE A 13 -25.89 2.57 8.83
C PHE A 13 -25.32 3.85 8.20
N GLY A 14 -26.14 4.87 7.97
CA GLY A 14 -25.72 6.12 7.33
C GLY A 14 -24.73 6.91 8.16
N THR A 15 -24.91 7.00 9.49
CA THR A 15 -23.93 7.65 10.37
C THR A 15 -22.59 6.92 10.34
N LYS A 16 -22.58 5.58 10.47
CA LYS A 16 -21.34 4.80 10.41
C LYS A 16 -20.66 4.90 9.04
N CYS A 17 -21.43 4.83 7.96
CA CYS A 17 -20.96 4.96 6.59
C CYS A 17 -20.33 6.35 6.35
N LYS A 18 -21.02 7.44 6.74
CA LYS A 18 -20.49 8.81 6.66
C LYS A 18 -19.16 8.96 7.40
N THR A 19 -19.07 8.46 8.64
CA THR A 19 -17.82 8.53 9.42
C THR A 19 -16.68 7.77 8.71
N CYS A 20 -16.90 6.53 8.30
CA CYS A 20 -15.86 5.74 7.64
C CYS A 20 -15.43 6.35 6.29
N LEU A 21 -16.35 6.89 5.48
CA LEU A 21 -16.02 7.57 4.23
C LEU A 21 -15.15 8.82 4.46
N ASN A 22 -15.51 9.69 5.41
CA ASN A 22 -14.70 10.86 5.74
C ASN A 22 -13.31 10.49 6.26
N LEU A 23 -13.18 9.40 7.02
CA LEU A 23 -11.89 8.90 7.48
C LEU A 23 -11.04 8.37 6.32
N VAL A 24 -11.60 7.62 5.36
CA VAL A 24 -10.88 7.18 4.14
C VAL A 24 -10.36 8.39 3.35
N ILE A 25 -11.22 9.38 3.10
CA ILE A 25 -10.85 10.61 2.36
C ILE A 25 -9.71 11.35 3.07
N SER A 26 -9.82 11.53 4.39
CA SER A 26 -8.77 12.18 5.20
C SER A 26 -7.46 11.38 5.23
N ARG A 27 -7.56 10.05 5.30
CA ARG A 27 -6.43 9.11 5.27
C ARG A 27 -5.69 9.19 3.93
N ILE A 28 -6.40 9.23 2.80
CA ILE A 28 -5.82 9.36 1.46
C ILE A 28 -5.08 10.69 1.33
N LYS A 29 -5.70 11.81 1.74
CA LYS A 29 -5.09 13.16 1.72
C LYS A 29 -3.78 13.21 2.53
N LEU A 30 -3.68 12.48 3.64
CA LEU A 30 -2.44 12.34 4.43
C LEU A 30 -1.40 11.41 3.76
N LEU A 31 -1.82 10.29 3.17
CA LEU A 31 -0.91 9.31 2.57
C LEU A 31 -0.30 9.77 1.23
N ARG A 32 -1.01 10.61 0.48
CA ARG A 32 -0.57 11.19 -0.81
C ARG A 32 0.82 11.81 -0.70
N ASN A 33 0.97 12.84 0.14
CA ASN A 33 2.24 13.57 0.33
C ASN A 33 3.41 12.64 0.74
N ARG A 34 3.14 11.61 1.57
CA ARG A 34 4.16 10.63 1.99
C ARG A 34 4.62 9.76 0.83
N ARG A 35 3.68 9.24 0.01
CA ARG A 35 3.97 8.37 -1.14
C ARG A 35 4.62 9.14 -2.29
N GLU A 36 4.25 10.40 -2.50
CA GLU A 36 4.91 11.30 -3.46
C GLU A 36 6.38 11.55 -3.09
N LEU A 37 6.68 11.86 -1.82
CA LEU A 37 8.06 12.02 -1.35
C LEU A 37 8.87 10.72 -1.48
N GLN A 38 8.25 9.57 -1.17
CA GLN A 38 8.87 8.26 -1.38
C GLN A 38 9.19 8.03 -2.87
N LEU A 39 8.25 8.35 -3.79
CA LEU A 39 8.44 8.24 -5.23
C LEU A 39 9.58 9.13 -5.74
N ILE A 40 9.68 10.38 -5.26
CA ILE A 40 10.78 11.30 -5.59
C ILE A 40 12.13 10.71 -5.17
N ASN A 41 12.22 10.08 -3.99
CA ASN A 41 13.46 9.45 -3.54
C ASN A 41 13.79 8.18 -4.34
N MET A 42 12.82 7.32 -4.62
CA MET A 42 13.04 6.11 -5.45
C MET A 42 13.44 6.46 -6.89
N ARG A 43 12.97 7.60 -7.46
CA ARG A 43 13.43 8.10 -8.76
C ARG A 43 14.90 8.58 -8.71
N LYS A 44 15.34 9.21 -7.61
CA LYS A 44 16.75 9.57 -7.40
C LYS A 44 17.65 8.34 -7.20
N GLU A 45 17.21 7.33 -6.46
CA GLU A 45 17.90 6.03 -6.39
C GLU A 45 18.04 5.40 -7.78
N MET A 46 16.99 5.48 -8.61
CA MET A 46 17.01 4.97 -9.99
C MET A 46 18.06 5.67 -10.85
N VAL A 47 18.16 7.00 -10.77
CA VAL A 47 19.21 7.79 -11.44
C VAL A 47 20.60 7.30 -11.04
N GLN A 48 20.84 7.07 -9.75
CA GLN A 48 22.12 6.55 -9.27
C GLN A 48 22.43 5.15 -9.82
N TYR A 49 21.44 4.25 -9.90
CA TYR A 49 21.64 2.92 -10.49
C TYR A 49 21.98 2.99 -11.98
N LEU A 50 21.33 3.87 -12.76
CA LEU A 50 21.65 4.07 -14.18
C LEU A 50 23.06 4.66 -14.37
N GLN A 51 23.41 5.72 -13.63
CA GLN A 51 24.73 6.36 -13.69
C GLN A 51 25.89 5.45 -13.26
N THR A 52 25.62 4.42 -12.45
CA THR A 52 26.62 3.44 -11.98
C THR A 52 26.60 2.12 -12.76
N GLY A 53 25.81 2.02 -13.84
CA GLY A 53 25.69 0.80 -14.66
C GLY A 53 25.00 -0.38 -13.96
N GLN A 54 24.31 -0.14 -12.84
CA GLN A 54 23.66 -1.18 -12.02
C GLN A 54 22.27 -1.56 -12.58
N GLU A 55 22.19 -1.80 -13.89
CA GLU A 55 20.94 -2.02 -14.61
C GLU A 55 20.11 -3.20 -14.10
N SER A 56 20.76 -4.26 -13.60
CA SER A 56 20.07 -5.40 -12.98
C SER A 56 19.24 -4.98 -11.75
N ILE A 57 19.75 -4.04 -10.95
CA ILE A 57 19.04 -3.47 -9.79
C ILE A 57 17.96 -2.50 -10.27
N ALA A 58 18.27 -1.66 -11.25
CA ALA A 58 17.30 -0.73 -11.86
C ALA A 58 16.06 -1.47 -12.41
N ARG A 59 16.26 -2.55 -13.18
CA ARG A 59 15.19 -3.39 -13.77
C ARG A 59 14.26 -4.03 -12.73
N ILE A 60 14.76 -4.32 -11.53
CA ILE A 60 13.95 -4.82 -10.41
C ILE A 60 13.24 -3.65 -9.69
N ARG A 61 13.98 -2.59 -9.34
CA ARG A 61 13.46 -1.47 -8.55
C ARG A 61 12.41 -0.64 -9.29
N VAL A 62 12.48 -0.51 -10.62
CA VAL A 62 11.46 0.21 -11.40
C VAL A 62 10.08 -0.45 -11.30
N GLU A 63 10.03 -1.77 -11.07
CA GLU A 63 8.79 -2.49 -10.87
C GLU A 63 8.10 -2.13 -9.54
N HIS A 64 8.88 -1.77 -8.51
CA HIS A 64 8.34 -1.20 -7.27
C HIS A 64 7.84 0.23 -7.49
N ILE A 65 8.62 1.07 -8.19
CA ILE A 65 8.20 2.43 -8.57
C ILE A 65 6.86 2.43 -9.33
N ILE A 66 6.64 1.49 -10.25
CA ILE A 66 5.36 1.36 -10.98
C ILE A 66 4.21 0.94 -10.04
N ARG A 67 4.43 0.00 -9.12
CA ARG A 67 3.41 -0.36 -8.12
C ARG A 67 3.03 0.83 -7.24
N GLU A 68 4.00 1.62 -6.81
CA GLU A 68 3.79 2.80 -5.96
C GLU A 68 3.02 3.91 -6.70
N GLN A 69 3.34 4.19 -7.98
CA GLN A 69 2.55 5.08 -8.83
C GLN A 69 1.12 4.57 -9.06
N ASN A 70 0.95 3.26 -9.26
CA ASN A 70 -0.37 2.66 -9.45
C ASN A 70 -1.23 2.71 -8.19
N ILE A 71 -0.65 2.53 -6.99
CA ILE A 71 -1.35 2.72 -5.71
C ILE A 71 -1.80 4.19 -5.54
N LEU A 72 -0.94 5.17 -5.89
CA LEU A 72 -1.29 6.59 -5.79
C LEU A 72 -2.49 6.93 -6.70
N ALA A 73 -2.45 6.50 -7.96
CA ALA A 73 -3.56 6.68 -8.92
C ALA A 73 -4.83 5.89 -8.50
N ALA A 74 -4.70 4.73 -7.84
CA ALA A 74 -5.85 4.04 -7.27
C ALA A 74 -6.45 4.80 -6.08
N TYR A 75 -5.63 5.46 -5.25
CA TYR A 75 -6.12 6.28 -4.14
C TYR A 75 -6.94 7.47 -4.63
N GLU A 76 -6.57 8.11 -5.75
CA GLU A 76 -7.39 9.16 -6.39
C GLU A 76 -8.79 8.65 -6.78
N ILE A 77 -8.87 7.45 -7.36
CA ILE A 77 -10.14 6.82 -7.74
C ILE A 77 -10.97 6.43 -6.50
N VAL A 78 -10.33 5.88 -5.45
CA VAL A 78 -11.00 5.57 -4.18
C VAL A 78 -11.52 6.82 -3.49
N GLU A 79 -10.73 7.91 -3.47
CA GLU A 79 -11.11 9.21 -2.91
C GLU A 79 -12.35 9.78 -3.60
N LEU A 80 -12.34 9.83 -4.93
CA LEU A 80 -13.48 10.26 -5.75
C LEU A 80 -14.74 9.41 -5.49
N PHE A 81 -14.62 8.08 -5.46
CA PHE A 81 -15.75 7.21 -5.16
C PHE A 81 -16.24 7.35 -3.72
N CYS A 82 -15.35 7.58 -2.75
CA CYS A 82 -15.75 7.86 -1.38
C CYS A 82 -16.49 9.19 -1.25
N GLU A 83 -16.06 10.26 -1.92
CA GLU A 83 -16.77 11.55 -1.93
C GLU A 83 -18.12 11.45 -2.66
N PHE A 84 -18.18 10.72 -3.79
CA PHE A 84 -19.41 10.48 -4.56
C PHE A 84 -20.48 9.70 -3.79
N VAL A 85 -20.07 8.65 -3.06
CA VAL A 85 -20.95 7.87 -2.17
C VAL A 85 -21.32 8.67 -0.93
N LEU A 86 -20.38 9.45 -0.35
CA LEU A 86 -20.62 10.29 0.83
C LEU A 86 -21.76 11.29 0.60
N ALA A 87 -21.78 11.95 -0.56
CA ALA A 87 -22.85 12.85 -0.97
C ALA A 87 -24.23 12.16 -1.09
N ARG A 88 -24.25 10.84 -1.31
CA ARG A 88 -25.46 10.04 -1.59
C ARG A 88 -25.83 9.06 -0.47
N VAL A 89 -25.16 9.07 0.69
CA VAL A 89 -25.47 8.17 1.81
C VAL A 89 -26.95 8.12 2.21
N PRO A 90 -27.75 9.21 2.18
CA PRO A 90 -29.20 9.12 2.46
C PRO A 90 -29.94 8.13 1.53
N ILE A 91 -29.54 8.03 0.25
CA ILE A 91 -30.10 7.08 -0.71
C ILE A 91 -29.66 5.65 -0.38
N VAL A 92 -28.36 5.47 -0.09
CA VAL A 92 -27.76 4.19 0.36
C VAL A 92 -28.41 3.68 1.64
N GLU A 93 -28.75 4.58 2.57
CA GLU A 93 -29.37 4.23 3.84
C GLU A 93 -30.81 3.73 3.66
N VAL A 94 -31.61 4.39 2.81
CA VAL A 94 -33.02 4.04 2.57
C VAL A 94 -33.20 2.83 1.64
N GLN A 95 -32.53 2.77 0.48
CA GLN A 95 -32.76 1.70 -0.50
C GLN A 95 -32.25 0.34 0.00
N LYS A 96 -33.01 -0.74 -0.22
CA LYS A 96 -32.62 -2.11 0.20
C LYS A 96 -31.50 -2.68 -0.67
N GLU A 97 -31.57 -2.46 -1.97
CA GLU A 97 -30.60 -2.92 -2.96
C GLU A 97 -29.57 -1.82 -3.28
N CYS A 98 -28.47 -2.19 -3.93
CA CYS A 98 -27.41 -1.26 -4.33
C CYS A 98 -27.85 -0.49 -5.60
N PRO A 99 -28.06 0.84 -5.53
CA PRO A 99 -28.54 1.63 -6.66
C PRO A 99 -27.60 1.56 -7.86
N LEU A 100 -28.13 1.49 -9.09
CA LEU A 100 -27.32 1.33 -10.30
C LEU A 100 -26.23 2.40 -10.42
N GLU A 101 -26.59 3.68 -10.21
CA GLU A 101 -25.67 4.83 -10.22
C GLU A 101 -24.54 4.76 -9.19
N LEU A 102 -24.74 4.02 -8.09
CA LEU A 102 -23.76 3.89 -7.01
C LEU A 102 -22.97 2.58 -7.07
N ARG A 103 -23.38 1.64 -7.93
CA ARG A 103 -22.86 0.27 -7.95
C ARG A 103 -21.37 0.23 -8.23
N GLU A 104 -20.89 0.98 -9.22
CA GLU A 104 -19.47 1.04 -9.56
C GLU A 104 -18.62 1.59 -8.41
N ALA A 105 -19.03 2.70 -7.82
CA ALA A 105 -18.31 3.32 -6.70
C ALA A 105 -18.26 2.40 -5.47
N ILE A 106 -19.40 1.80 -5.09
CA ILE A 106 -19.50 0.91 -3.93
C ILE A 106 -18.72 -0.39 -4.16
N ALA A 107 -18.85 -1.02 -5.34
CA ALA A 107 -18.10 -2.23 -5.68
C ALA A 107 -16.58 -1.97 -5.73
N SER A 108 -16.16 -0.81 -6.25
CA SER A 108 -14.74 -0.42 -6.30
C SER A 108 -14.14 -0.18 -4.91
N ILE A 109 -14.90 0.46 -3.99
CA ILE A 109 -14.54 0.60 -2.57
C ILE A 109 -14.37 -0.78 -1.89
N ILE A 110 -15.28 -1.73 -2.18
CA ILE A 110 -15.22 -3.11 -1.67
C ILE A 110 -14.00 -3.87 -2.22
N PHE A 111 -13.71 -3.75 -3.52
CA PHE A 111 -12.57 -4.39 -4.17
C PHE A 111 -11.22 -3.85 -3.66
N ALA A 112 -11.13 -2.53 -3.47
CA ALA A 112 -9.96 -1.85 -2.91
C ALA A 112 -9.70 -2.22 -1.44
N SER A 113 -10.75 -2.51 -0.66
CA SER A 113 -10.64 -2.95 0.74
C SER A 113 -9.73 -4.17 0.94
N GLY A 114 -9.62 -5.06 -0.04
CA GLY A 114 -8.74 -6.24 0.03
C GLY A 114 -7.29 -5.99 -0.36
N ARG A 115 -6.95 -4.78 -0.83
CA ARG A 115 -5.69 -4.47 -1.53
C ARG A 115 -4.96 -3.23 -0.98
N CYS A 116 -5.69 -2.27 -0.40
CA CYS A 116 -5.13 -1.04 0.17
C CYS A 116 -4.96 -1.15 1.69
N SER A 117 -3.89 -1.80 2.15
CA SER A 117 -3.61 -2.06 3.58
C SER A 117 -3.54 -0.79 4.46
N ASP A 118 -3.07 0.32 3.90
CA ASP A 118 -2.95 1.59 4.64
C ASP A 118 -4.29 2.31 4.83
N LEU A 119 -5.37 1.79 4.24
CA LEU A 119 -6.75 2.30 4.31
C LEU A 119 -7.68 1.29 5.02
N PRO A 120 -7.41 0.89 6.28
CA PRO A 120 -8.22 -0.11 7.01
C PRO A 120 -9.68 0.33 7.23
N GLU A 121 -9.99 1.62 7.09
CA GLU A 121 -11.36 2.14 7.07
C GLU A 121 -12.18 1.59 5.87
N LEU A 122 -11.54 1.21 4.76
CA LEU A 122 -12.21 0.50 3.66
C LEU A 122 -12.74 -0.87 4.11
N MET A 123 -12.03 -1.59 4.99
CA MET A 123 -12.52 -2.86 5.55
C MET A 123 -13.78 -2.67 6.39
N HIS A 124 -13.90 -1.53 7.08
CA HIS A 124 -15.09 -1.15 7.82
C HIS A 124 -16.25 -0.82 6.87
N LEU A 125 -15.99 -0.09 5.78
CA LEU A 125 -16.98 0.14 4.71
C LEU A 125 -17.44 -1.16 4.06
N ARG A 126 -16.52 -2.06 3.72
CA ARG A 126 -16.87 -3.39 3.19
C ARG A 126 -17.79 -4.13 4.15
N ASN A 127 -17.46 -4.20 5.44
CA ASN A 127 -18.29 -4.87 6.43
C ASN A 127 -19.69 -4.23 6.57
N LEU A 128 -19.80 -2.90 6.51
CA LEU A 128 -21.08 -2.19 6.44
C LEU A 128 -21.88 -2.58 5.18
N PHE A 129 -21.24 -2.64 4.01
CA PHE A 129 -21.88 -3.08 2.77
C PHE A 129 -22.26 -4.56 2.79
N THR A 130 -21.48 -5.45 3.43
CA THR A 130 -21.85 -6.86 3.66
C THR A 130 -23.15 -6.98 4.47
N THR A 131 -23.33 -6.14 5.49
CA THR A 131 -24.56 -6.10 6.29
C THR A 131 -25.73 -5.45 5.54
N LYS A 132 -25.46 -4.53 4.62
CA LYS A 132 -26.46 -3.75 3.90
C LYS A 132 -26.99 -4.44 2.63
N TYR A 133 -26.11 -5.07 1.84
CA TYR A 133 -26.39 -5.67 0.53
C TYR A 133 -26.07 -7.17 0.44
N GLY A 134 -25.64 -7.79 1.55
CA GLY A 134 -25.38 -9.23 1.63
C GLY A 134 -23.96 -9.64 1.22
N LYS A 135 -23.64 -10.91 1.48
CA LYS A 135 -22.32 -11.49 1.21
C LYS A 135 -22.02 -11.63 -0.28
N GLU A 136 -22.99 -12.08 -1.09
CA GLU A 136 -22.76 -12.32 -2.52
C GLU A 136 -22.42 -11.06 -3.31
N PHE A 137 -23.05 -9.92 -3.00
CA PHE A 137 -22.68 -8.63 -3.61
C PHE A 137 -21.23 -8.24 -3.31
N VAL A 138 -20.78 -8.46 -2.07
CA VAL A 138 -19.41 -8.17 -1.64
C VAL A 138 -18.40 -9.16 -2.23
N ALA A 139 -18.75 -10.45 -2.28
CA ALA A 139 -17.93 -11.50 -2.89
C ALA A 139 -17.76 -11.25 -4.41
N ALA A 140 -18.86 -10.95 -5.12
CA ALA A 140 -18.82 -10.62 -6.54
C ALA A 140 -17.86 -9.46 -6.86
N ALA A 141 -17.90 -8.39 -6.05
CA ALA A 141 -16.99 -7.26 -6.17
C ALA A 141 -15.53 -7.61 -5.81
N MET A 142 -15.28 -8.46 -4.80
CA MET A 142 -13.91 -8.87 -4.43
C MET A 142 -13.25 -9.84 -5.43
N GLU A 143 -14.06 -10.73 -6.00
CA GLU A 143 -13.67 -11.83 -6.91
C GLU A 143 -13.66 -11.43 -8.39
N LEU A 144 -14.21 -10.25 -8.74
CA LEU A 144 -14.39 -9.76 -10.11
C LEU A 144 -15.26 -10.69 -10.98
N ARG A 145 -16.42 -11.09 -10.44
CA ARG A 145 -17.45 -11.81 -11.21
C ARG A 145 -17.90 -10.97 -12.43
N PRO A 146 -18.46 -11.57 -13.50
CA PRO A 146 -18.77 -10.86 -14.76
C PRO A 146 -19.72 -9.66 -14.64
N ASP A 147 -20.52 -9.61 -13.58
CA ASP A 147 -21.51 -8.58 -13.24
C ASP A 147 -21.08 -7.67 -12.07
N SER A 148 -19.86 -7.87 -11.53
CA SER A 148 -19.33 -7.24 -10.32
C SER A 148 -19.37 -5.70 -10.29
N GLY A 149 -19.40 -5.05 -11.46
CA GLY A 149 -19.51 -3.60 -11.60
C GLY A 149 -18.27 -2.81 -11.15
N VAL A 150 -17.16 -3.47 -10.80
CA VAL A 150 -15.94 -2.79 -10.34
C VAL A 150 -15.29 -1.99 -11.48
N ASN A 151 -14.84 -0.77 -11.18
CA ASN A 151 -14.20 0.11 -12.14
C ASN A 151 -12.92 -0.51 -12.74
N ARG A 152 -12.84 -0.55 -14.08
CA ARG A 152 -11.72 -1.23 -14.79
C ARG A 152 -10.35 -0.65 -14.45
N THR A 153 -10.24 0.68 -14.35
CA THR A 153 -8.98 1.34 -14.00
C THR A 153 -8.53 0.96 -12.59
N ILE A 154 -9.44 0.82 -11.62
CA ILE A 154 -9.10 0.37 -10.27
C ILE A 154 -8.61 -1.10 -10.24
N ILE A 155 -9.15 -1.96 -11.12
CA ILE A 155 -8.70 -3.35 -11.28
C ILE A 155 -7.27 -3.39 -11.80
N GLU A 156 -6.99 -2.63 -12.87
CA GLU A 156 -5.66 -2.53 -13.49
C GLU A 156 -4.63 -1.96 -12.51
N LYS A 157 -4.98 -0.89 -11.78
CA LYS A 157 -4.09 -0.19 -10.85
C LYS A 157 -3.83 -0.97 -9.55
N LEU A 158 -4.80 -1.71 -9.04
CA LEU A 158 -4.62 -2.58 -7.87
C LEU A 158 -4.29 -4.04 -8.24
N SER A 159 -3.88 -4.30 -9.48
CA SER A 159 -3.47 -5.63 -9.93
C SER A 159 -2.13 -6.04 -9.31
N VAL A 160 -2.04 -7.31 -8.91
CA VAL A 160 -0.78 -7.94 -8.45
C VAL A 160 0.11 -8.38 -9.60
N LYS A 161 -0.38 -8.34 -10.85
CA LYS A 161 0.36 -8.74 -12.05
C LYS A 161 1.62 -7.88 -12.23
N ALA A 162 2.73 -8.51 -12.60
CA ALA A 162 3.96 -7.81 -12.92
C ALA A 162 3.77 -6.85 -14.13
N PRO A 163 4.22 -5.58 -14.04
CA PRO A 163 4.32 -4.67 -15.18
C PRO A 163 5.10 -5.28 -16.36
N SER A 164 4.65 -5.00 -17.59
CA SER A 164 5.34 -5.44 -18.81
C SER A 164 6.75 -4.86 -18.91
N GLY A 165 7.62 -5.55 -19.66
CA GLY A 165 8.97 -5.05 -19.98
C GLY A 165 8.93 -3.65 -20.62
N GLU A 166 8.03 -3.44 -21.57
CA GLU A 166 7.74 -2.13 -22.18
C GLU A 166 7.37 -1.05 -21.14
N SER A 167 6.50 -1.36 -20.17
CA SER A 167 6.09 -0.42 -19.13
C SER A 167 7.26 -0.07 -18.19
N LYS A 168 8.06 -1.06 -17.79
CA LYS A 168 9.30 -0.86 -17.01
C LYS A 168 10.30 0.01 -17.78
N LEU A 169 10.55 -0.31 -19.05
CA LEU A 169 11.44 0.43 -19.94
C LEU A 169 10.98 1.88 -20.15
N LYS A 170 9.69 2.11 -20.37
CA LYS A 170 9.10 3.44 -20.53
C LYS A 170 9.29 4.31 -19.29
N VAL A 171 9.14 3.74 -18.09
CA VAL A 171 9.39 4.46 -16.83
C VAL A 171 10.89 4.71 -16.60
N LEU A 172 11.78 3.77 -16.94
CA LEU A 172 13.23 4.02 -16.91
C LEU A 172 13.64 5.16 -17.86
N LYS A 173 13.20 5.12 -19.13
CA LYS A 173 13.47 6.17 -20.13
C LYS A 173 12.94 7.53 -19.68
N ALA A 174 11.74 7.57 -19.08
CA ALA A 174 11.17 8.81 -18.54
C ALA A 174 11.94 9.37 -17.33
N ILE A 175 12.47 8.52 -16.43
CA ILE A 175 13.31 8.96 -15.31
C ILE A 175 14.67 9.46 -15.81
N ALA A 176 15.30 8.76 -16.75
CA ALA A 176 16.56 9.20 -17.36
C ALA A 176 16.40 10.59 -18.01
N GLN A 177 15.31 10.79 -18.77
CA GLN A 177 14.99 12.09 -19.39
C GLN A 177 14.72 13.19 -18.36
N GLU A 178 13.91 12.93 -17.33
CA GLU A 178 13.56 13.90 -16.26
C GLU A 178 14.79 14.46 -15.55
N TYR A 179 15.80 13.62 -15.31
CA TYR A 179 17.03 13.98 -14.60
C TYR A 179 18.23 14.23 -15.54
N ASN A 180 18.01 14.30 -16.86
CA ASN A 180 19.04 14.52 -17.89
C ASN A 180 20.22 13.53 -17.79
N VAL A 181 19.92 12.25 -17.57
CA VAL A 181 20.89 11.14 -17.55
C VAL A 181 21.02 10.58 -18.96
N GLU A 182 22.23 10.64 -19.52
CA GLU A 182 22.56 9.90 -20.74
C GLU A 182 22.69 8.41 -20.40
N TRP A 183 21.84 7.57 -20.99
CA TRP A 183 21.75 6.13 -20.73
C TRP A 183 21.36 5.38 -22.00
N ASP A 184 22.20 4.43 -22.44
CA ASP A 184 21.83 3.48 -23.49
C ASP A 184 20.92 2.38 -22.93
N SER A 185 19.64 2.43 -23.30
CA SER A 185 18.66 1.43 -22.85
C SER A 185 18.79 0.06 -23.52
N SER A 186 19.65 -0.10 -24.54
CA SER A 186 19.64 -1.28 -25.43
C SER A 186 19.84 -2.60 -24.71
N ASN A 187 20.69 -2.63 -23.67
CA ASN A 187 20.91 -3.83 -22.84
C ASN A 187 19.64 -4.20 -22.06
N THR A 188 19.13 -3.29 -21.24
CA THR A 188 17.87 -3.46 -20.50
C THR A 188 16.66 -3.77 -21.38
N GLU A 189 16.60 -3.21 -22.60
CA GLU A 189 15.53 -3.48 -23.57
C GLU A 189 15.64 -4.91 -24.15
N ALA A 190 16.84 -5.36 -24.52
CA ALA A 190 17.08 -6.74 -24.91
C ALA A 190 16.77 -7.73 -23.78
N GLU A 191 17.18 -7.41 -22.55
CA GLU A 191 16.90 -8.20 -21.34
C GLU A 191 15.39 -8.30 -21.04
N PHE A 192 14.62 -7.22 -21.22
CA PHE A 192 13.16 -7.27 -21.04
C PHE A 192 12.42 -8.02 -22.16
N ASN A 193 13.03 -8.14 -23.34
CA ASN A 193 12.51 -8.92 -24.46
C ASN A 193 12.88 -10.41 -24.40
N LYS A 194 13.70 -10.84 -23.42
CA LYS A 194 13.97 -12.26 -23.18
C LYS A 194 12.69 -12.97 -22.73
N LYS A 195 12.16 -13.83 -23.60
CA LYS A 195 11.27 -14.91 -23.18
C LYS A 195 12.09 -15.85 -22.29
N TYR A 196 11.82 -15.82 -20.99
CA TYR A 196 12.13 -16.94 -20.13
C TYR A 196 11.11 -18.03 -20.47
N GLU A 197 11.58 -19.17 -20.98
CA GLU A 197 10.71 -20.34 -21.14
C GLU A 197 10.21 -20.75 -19.75
N ASP A 198 8.91 -20.95 -19.62
CA ASP A 198 8.28 -21.15 -18.31
C ASP A 198 8.53 -22.58 -17.82
N LEU A 199 9.59 -22.75 -17.01
CA LEU A 199 10.01 -24.03 -16.44
C LEU A 199 8.98 -24.64 -15.47
N LEU A 200 7.78 -24.06 -15.37
CA LEU A 200 6.63 -24.56 -14.62
C LEU A 200 5.46 -25.02 -15.52
N ASP A 201 5.56 -24.98 -16.86
CA ASP A 201 4.53 -25.55 -17.75
C ASP A 201 4.57 -27.09 -17.78
N GLY A 202 4.08 -27.68 -16.69
CA GLY A 202 4.06 -29.12 -16.43
C GLY A 202 3.01 -29.90 -17.21
N SER A 203 3.06 -29.87 -18.55
CA SER A 203 2.25 -30.74 -19.43
C SER A 203 3.13 -31.41 -20.49
N GLY A 204 3.57 -32.63 -20.18
CA GLY A 204 4.72 -33.23 -20.86
C GLY A 204 4.47 -33.97 -22.18
N SER A 205 5.57 -34.33 -22.83
CA SER A 205 5.63 -35.45 -23.78
C SER A 205 7.05 -36.00 -23.94
N SER A 206 7.11 -37.29 -24.30
CA SER A 206 8.29 -38.04 -24.77
C SER A 206 9.50 -38.16 -23.82
N VAL A 207 9.59 -39.30 -23.13
CA VAL A 207 10.87 -39.82 -22.64
C VAL A 207 11.72 -40.23 -23.85
N HIS A 208 12.74 -39.45 -24.21
CA HIS A 208 13.76 -39.89 -25.15
C HIS A 208 14.82 -40.72 -24.42
N GLN A 209 14.66 -42.05 -24.51
CA GLN A 209 15.55 -43.02 -23.91
C GLN A 209 16.85 -43.15 -24.73
N VAL A 210 17.92 -42.47 -24.30
CA VAL A 210 19.27 -42.69 -24.83
C VAL A 210 19.96 -43.77 -24.01
N GLN A 211 20.20 -44.94 -24.61
CA GLN A 211 21.00 -46.02 -24.03
C GLN A 211 22.48 -45.88 -24.45
N PRO A 212 23.44 -46.01 -23.52
CA PRO A 212 24.79 -46.46 -23.85
C PRO A 212 24.84 -48.00 -23.99
N PRO A 213 25.79 -48.58 -24.73
CA PRO A 213 25.83 -50.03 -24.99
C PRO A 213 26.25 -50.88 -23.77
N ILE A 214 25.85 -52.16 -23.80
CA ILE A 214 26.30 -53.20 -22.86
C ILE A 214 27.39 -54.05 -23.52
N GLU A 215 28.43 -54.40 -22.76
CA GLU A 215 29.35 -55.50 -23.09
C GLU A 215 29.24 -56.61 -22.03
N ASN A 216 29.39 -57.87 -22.45
CA ASN A 216 29.10 -59.07 -21.63
C ASN A 216 30.29 -59.38 -20.68
N SER A 217 30.20 -60.17 -19.59
CA SER A 217 29.66 -61.53 -19.44
C SER A 217 29.75 -62.00 -17.94
N PRO A 218 29.60 -63.28 -17.50
CA PRO A 218 28.29 -63.77 -16.99
C PRO A 218 28.31 -64.63 -15.68
N VAL A 219 27.11 -65.02 -15.17
CA VAL A 219 26.82 -66.26 -14.36
C VAL A 219 27.41 -66.32 -12.91
N ALA A 220 26.79 -66.86 -11.85
CA ALA A 220 25.49 -67.50 -11.52
C ALA A 220 25.13 -67.15 -10.03
N SER A 221 23.88 -67.04 -9.55
CA SER A 221 22.85 -68.08 -9.28
C SER A 221 23.29 -69.19 -8.29
N ALA A 222 22.54 -69.62 -7.26
CA ALA A 222 21.15 -69.32 -6.87
C ALA A 222 20.77 -69.78 -5.42
N SER A 223 19.58 -69.34 -4.94
CA SER A 223 18.68 -70.06 -3.99
C SER A 223 19.09 -70.12 -2.48
N ARG A 224 18.18 -70.35 -1.50
CA ARG A 224 16.75 -70.76 -1.52
C ARG A 224 15.94 -70.35 -0.26
N ASP A 225 14.60 -70.31 -0.41
CA ASP A 225 13.44 -70.53 0.52
C ASP A 225 13.64 -70.86 2.04
N LYS A 226 12.73 -70.62 3.01
CA LYS A 226 11.27 -70.22 3.06
C LYS A 226 10.86 -69.67 4.48
N PRO A 227 9.62 -69.15 4.71
CA PRO A 227 9.08 -68.65 6.01
C PRO A 227 8.03 -69.64 6.64
N PRO A 228 7.07 -69.33 7.57
CA PRO A 228 6.71 -68.06 8.28
C PRO A 228 6.26 -68.11 9.79
N ALA A 229 6.02 -66.91 10.37
CA ALA A 229 5.01 -66.52 11.39
C ALA A 229 5.00 -67.05 12.87
N LEU A 230 4.68 -66.15 13.84
CA LEU A 230 3.77 -66.31 15.02
C LEU A 230 3.75 -65.07 15.98
N LYS A 231 2.82 -65.02 16.96
CA LYS A 231 2.61 -63.99 18.04
C LYS A 231 1.80 -64.60 19.22
N PRO A 232 1.69 -64.01 20.45
CA PRO A 232 2.44 -62.92 21.11
C PRO A 232 3.29 -63.46 22.31
N PRO A 233 3.04 -63.36 23.67
CA PRO A 233 2.09 -62.61 24.55
C PRO A 233 2.69 -61.84 25.79
N ALA A 234 1.88 -60.92 26.35
CA ALA A 234 1.68 -60.49 27.77
C ALA A 234 2.80 -60.25 28.85
N ARG A 235 2.76 -59.03 29.46
CA ARG A 235 3.05 -58.64 30.89
C ARG A 235 4.52 -58.65 31.39
N ASP A 236 4.96 -57.84 32.37
CA ASP A 236 4.39 -56.72 33.19
C ASP A 236 5.53 -55.83 33.80
N VAL A 237 5.20 -54.73 34.51
CA VAL A 237 6.10 -53.85 35.36
C VAL A 237 7.04 -52.90 34.53
N GLU A 238 7.40 -51.65 34.87
CA GLU A 238 7.36 -50.84 36.12
C GLU A 238 6.86 -49.37 35.95
N LYS A 239 6.94 -48.54 37.00
CA LYS A 239 6.38 -47.17 37.16
C LYS A 239 7.41 -46.05 36.90
N HIS A 240 6.92 -44.84 36.56
CA HIS A 240 7.26 -43.59 37.28
C HIS A 240 6.16 -42.51 37.10
N GLN A 241 6.25 -41.37 37.81
CA GLN A 241 5.09 -40.55 38.20
C GLN A 241 4.99 -39.15 37.55
N VAL A 242 3.80 -38.55 37.72
CA VAL A 242 3.44 -37.16 37.40
C VAL A 242 3.67 -36.24 38.61
N LEU A 243 4.05 -34.98 38.37
CA LEU A 243 3.94 -33.83 39.27
C LEU A 243 3.72 -32.59 38.36
N GLU A 244 2.51 -32.03 38.27
CA GLU A 244 1.94 -30.94 39.10
C GLU A 244 2.68 -29.59 39.05
N SER A 245 1.91 -28.49 39.11
CA SER A 245 2.41 -27.11 38.95
C SER A 245 1.52 -26.10 39.71
N PRO A 246 2.08 -25.24 40.60
CA PRO A 246 1.27 -24.35 41.45
C PRO A 246 1.18 -22.87 41.02
N SER A 247 -0.05 -22.35 41.05
CA SER A 247 -0.53 -20.99 41.38
C SER A 247 0.30 -19.71 41.13
N SER A 248 -0.38 -18.71 40.57
CA SER A 248 -0.01 -17.28 40.58
C SER A 248 -0.14 -16.62 41.97
N PRO A 249 0.36 -15.39 42.13
CA PRO A 249 -0.45 -14.31 42.71
C PRO A 249 -0.60 -13.11 41.75
N ALA A 250 -1.41 -12.11 42.14
CA ALA A 250 -1.77 -10.96 41.30
C ALA A 250 -1.64 -9.61 42.04
N GLY A 251 -1.50 -8.52 41.28
CA GLY A 251 -1.67 -7.14 41.76
C GLY A 251 -0.48 -6.21 41.46
N GLY A 252 -0.77 -5.04 40.87
CA GLY A 252 0.21 -3.96 40.67
C GLY A 252 0.08 -3.25 39.33
N SER A 253 -0.55 -2.07 39.29
CA SER A 253 -0.54 -1.18 38.12
C SER A 253 0.55 -0.12 38.27
N ILE A 254 1.45 0.01 37.29
CA ILE A 254 2.39 1.14 37.18
C ILE A 254 2.42 1.62 35.73
N ALA A 255 2.35 2.94 35.54
CA ALA A 255 2.50 3.61 34.26
C ALA A 255 3.97 3.94 33.99
N TYR A 256 4.42 3.83 32.73
CA TYR A 256 5.77 4.22 32.33
C TYR A 256 5.91 5.75 32.23
N VAL A 257 6.70 6.34 33.13
CA VAL A 257 7.22 7.70 33.00
C VAL A 257 8.68 7.62 32.54
N ALA A 258 8.98 8.20 31.38
CA ALA A 258 10.31 8.16 30.78
C ALA A 258 11.11 9.44 31.09
N SER A 259 11.89 9.43 32.17
CA SER A 259 12.84 10.49 32.50
C SER A 259 14.09 10.41 31.61
N LYS A 260 14.48 11.52 30.98
CA LYS A 260 15.78 11.63 30.30
C LYS A 260 16.89 11.95 31.31
N THR A 261 17.95 11.17 31.31
CA THR A 261 19.23 11.54 31.93
C THR A 261 20.15 12.16 30.88
N ILE A 262 20.86 13.22 31.26
CA ILE A 262 21.81 13.95 30.42
C ILE A 262 23.23 13.52 30.80
N VAL A 263 24.11 13.35 29.81
CA VAL A 263 25.56 13.27 30.02
C VAL A 263 26.16 14.59 29.55
N ALA A 264 27.00 15.20 30.38
CA ALA A 264 27.62 16.51 30.13
C ALA A 264 29.09 16.36 29.70
N THR A 265 29.61 17.38 29.02
CA THR A 265 31.06 17.59 28.82
C THR A 265 31.33 19.10 28.78
N GLN A 266 32.43 19.53 29.36
CA GLN A 266 32.80 20.93 29.63
C GLN A 266 33.12 21.71 28.34
N GLU A 267 32.53 22.89 28.09
CA GLU A 267 32.76 24.22 28.71
C GLU A 267 34.00 24.96 28.16
N HIS A 268 33.76 26.08 27.46
CA HIS A 268 34.74 27.16 27.30
C HIS A 268 34.08 28.51 26.91
N HIS A 269 33.73 29.27 27.94
CA HIS A 269 33.65 30.74 27.97
C HIS A 269 32.43 31.47 27.34
N SER A 270 32.33 32.76 27.67
CA SER A 270 31.10 33.57 27.87
C SER A 270 31.14 34.87 27.04
N PRO A 271 30.14 35.81 27.05
CA PRO A 271 28.93 35.89 27.89
C PRO A 271 27.59 36.13 27.14
N ALA A 272 26.52 36.24 27.92
CA ALA A 272 25.11 36.17 27.51
C ALA A 272 24.49 37.46 26.93
N GLU A 273 23.42 37.27 26.14
CA GLU A 273 22.20 38.07 26.23
C GLU A 273 20.99 37.15 26.50
N GLU A 274 20.15 37.48 27.49
CA GLU A 274 18.97 36.69 27.83
C GLU A 274 17.77 37.04 26.95
N ARG A 275 17.32 36.13 26.09
CA ARG A 275 16.02 36.28 25.41
C ARG A 275 14.87 35.78 26.28
N SER A 276 14.40 36.68 27.15
CA SER A 276 13.16 36.54 27.90
C SER A 276 11.95 36.25 26.98
N CYS A 277 11.19 35.21 27.31
CA CYS A 277 9.96 34.81 26.62
C CYS A 277 8.82 35.79 26.91
N THR A 278 8.82 36.93 26.22
CA THR A 278 7.74 37.92 26.28
C THR A 278 6.60 37.52 25.35
N ASN A 279 5.37 37.47 25.88
CA ASN A 279 4.17 37.31 25.06
C ASN A 279 4.03 38.56 24.14
N PRO A 280 3.82 38.40 22.82
CA PRO A 280 3.76 39.53 21.90
C PRO A 280 2.57 40.43 22.23
N SER A 281 2.82 41.73 22.36
CA SER A 281 1.76 42.70 22.63
C SER A 281 0.82 42.84 21.41
N SER A 282 -0.42 43.27 21.65
CA SER A 282 -1.40 43.51 20.57
C SER A 282 -0.86 44.42 19.45
N SER A 283 0.00 45.38 19.79
CA SER A 283 0.65 46.27 18.82
C SER A 283 1.56 45.53 17.83
N ASP A 284 2.38 44.59 18.32
CA ASP A 284 3.31 43.80 17.50
C ASP A 284 2.57 42.86 16.54
N VAL A 285 1.44 42.29 16.98
CA VAL A 285 0.56 41.49 16.12
C VAL A 285 -0.08 42.35 15.02
N LEU A 286 -0.57 43.55 15.36
CA LEU A 286 -1.15 44.49 14.39
C LEU A 286 -0.12 45.02 13.38
N GLU A 287 1.12 45.26 13.81
CA GLU A 287 2.19 45.71 12.93
C GLU A 287 2.62 44.61 11.94
N LYS A 288 2.75 43.36 12.41
CA LYS A 288 2.98 42.19 11.53
C LYS A 288 1.83 41.98 10.54
N ALA A 289 0.58 42.18 10.96
CA ALA A 289 -0.57 42.13 10.05
C ALA A 289 -0.51 43.24 8.98
N ARG A 290 -0.17 44.48 9.34
CA ARG A 290 0.04 45.59 8.39
C ARG A 290 1.17 45.30 7.40
N ALA A 291 2.29 44.75 7.87
CA ALA A 291 3.41 44.36 7.02
C ALA A 291 3.02 43.26 6.01
N ALA A 292 2.23 42.27 6.43
CA ALA A 292 1.71 41.22 5.55
C ALA A 292 0.75 41.77 4.48
N ILE A 293 -0.17 42.68 4.85
CA ILE A 293 -1.05 43.37 3.89
C ILE A 293 -0.23 44.17 2.86
N ALA A 294 0.79 44.91 3.32
CA ALA A 294 1.68 45.67 2.45
C ALA A 294 2.54 44.79 1.53
N ALA A 295 2.88 43.56 1.93
CA ALA A 295 3.53 42.58 1.07
C ALA A 295 2.56 42.03 0.00
N ALA A 296 1.33 41.70 0.38
CA ALA A 296 0.30 41.19 -0.53
C ALA A 296 -0.11 42.22 -1.60
N THR A 297 -0.20 43.51 -1.26
CA THR A 297 -0.49 44.57 -2.25
C THR A 297 0.67 44.78 -3.22
N ARG A 298 1.93 44.75 -2.75
CA ARG A 298 3.11 44.79 -3.63
C ARG A 298 3.17 43.59 -4.59
N ALA A 299 2.93 42.37 -4.10
CA ALA A 299 2.87 41.18 -4.94
C ALA A 299 1.76 41.27 -5.99
N SER A 300 0.58 41.77 -5.60
CA SER A 300 -0.55 42.00 -6.51
C SER A 300 -0.25 43.08 -7.58
N ALA A 301 0.54 44.10 -7.25
CA ALA A 301 0.97 45.12 -8.21
C ALA A 301 1.98 44.55 -9.22
N ALA A 302 2.98 43.79 -8.75
CA ALA A 302 3.96 43.12 -9.60
C ALA A 302 3.30 42.12 -10.56
N ALA A 303 2.32 41.34 -10.09
CA ALA A 303 1.58 40.40 -10.93
C ALA A 303 0.81 41.10 -12.07
N ARG A 304 0.20 42.27 -11.81
CA ARG A 304 -0.47 43.07 -12.86
C ARG A 304 0.54 43.65 -13.86
N ALA A 305 1.67 44.18 -13.40
CA ALA A 305 2.72 44.68 -14.28
C ALA A 305 3.27 43.58 -15.21
N ALA A 306 3.49 42.37 -14.69
CA ALA A 306 3.87 41.22 -15.50
C ALA A 306 2.79 40.81 -16.52
N ALA A 307 1.51 40.88 -16.16
CA ALA A 307 0.40 40.58 -17.06
C ALA A 307 0.27 41.59 -18.22
N GLU A 308 0.48 42.90 -17.99
CA GLU A 308 0.50 43.88 -19.07
C GLU A 308 1.71 43.72 -19.98
N LEU A 309 2.91 43.43 -19.43
CA LEU A 309 4.09 43.10 -20.24
C LEU A 309 3.87 41.85 -21.10
N ALA A 310 3.13 40.85 -20.62
CA ALA A 310 2.77 39.68 -21.40
C ALA A 310 1.82 40.03 -22.56
N LYS A 311 0.80 40.87 -22.33
CA LYS A 311 -0.12 41.35 -23.40
C LYS A 311 0.63 42.11 -24.50
N VAL A 312 1.48 43.07 -24.12
CA VAL A 312 2.26 43.86 -25.08
C VAL A 312 3.10 42.95 -26.00
N LYS A 313 3.65 41.87 -25.46
CA LYS A 313 4.45 40.88 -26.18
C LYS A 313 3.65 39.94 -27.09
N ILE A 314 2.33 39.84 -26.89
CA ILE A 314 1.39 39.11 -27.76
C ILE A 314 0.89 40.00 -28.90
N THR A 315 0.79 41.32 -28.68
CA THR A 315 0.41 42.31 -29.72
C THR A 315 1.58 42.78 -30.59
N SER A 316 2.76 42.17 -30.47
CA SER A 316 3.97 42.50 -31.23
C SER A 316 4.54 41.29 -32.00
N GLN A 317 3.65 40.38 -32.42
CA GLN A 317 3.90 39.26 -33.33
C GLN A 317 2.82 39.25 -34.42
#